data_AF-A0A380Q569-F1
#
_entry.id   AF-A0A380Q569-F1
#
_cell.length_a   1.000
_cell.length_b   1.000
_cell.length_c   1.000
_cell.angle_alpha   90.00
_cell.angle_beta   90.00
_cell.angle_gamma   90.00
#
_symmetry.space_group_name_H-M   'P 1'
#
loop_
_entity.id
_entity.type
_entity.pdbx_description
1 polymer ?
#
loop_
_entity_poly.entity_id
_entity_poly.type
_entity_poly.pdbx_seq_one_letter_code
_entity_poly.pdbx_strand_id
1 'polypeptide(L)'
;MDIFNQYKSLLGVEVLRSLRDIFDENKEEREVIYLSTIIKDLDYLEQAINKVQYPHPRYYLDYANLLIEEIKSDKAIEVLKSIDPKLIKHLSDFIKWKKLLIQALTEEGRKKEAIHECIESFKFSPNAHFYRAYIEIEGESTGDVNLFVEIAQKRGVEYYISFLSEISRFDLIENYIVNASSDALAHLVEIFRGPTIRSLSSELYKQGYALPAVLLRRCLIENSINLSQSKYYSYAVSDLKKSIDYSIDVKNNTILSDTQTYLSFLYEKHKRKTALWPLMIEKIKGISIGPEGICYERG
;
A
#
# COMPACT_ATOMS: atom_id res chain seq x y z
N MET A 1 -7.94 -10.64 -22.25
CA MET A 1 -8.04 -12.10 -22.19
C MET A 1 -8.99 -12.50 -21.05
N ASP A 2 -10.28 -12.19 -21.18
CA ASP A 2 -11.30 -12.53 -20.16
C ASP A 2 -12.60 -13.09 -20.80
N ILE A 3 -12.52 -13.35 -22.11
CA ILE A 3 -13.62 -13.83 -22.95
C ILE A 3 -14.00 -15.25 -22.53
N PHE A 4 -13.04 -16.17 -22.41
CA PHE A 4 -13.34 -17.59 -22.20
C PHE A 4 -13.82 -17.94 -20.79
N ASN A 5 -13.48 -17.14 -19.77
CA ASN A 5 -14.09 -17.28 -18.44
C ASN A 5 -15.59 -17.00 -18.48
N GLN A 6 -16.01 -15.96 -19.23
CA GLN A 6 -17.43 -15.65 -19.43
C GLN A 6 -18.13 -16.73 -20.28
N TYR A 7 -17.42 -17.34 -21.24
CA TYR A 7 -17.98 -18.38 -22.09
C TYR A 7 -17.98 -19.79 -21.47
N LYS A 8 -17.31 -20.04 -20.33
CA LYS A 8 -17.33 -21.37 -19.68
C LYS A 8 -18.74 -21.83 -19.34
N SER A 9 -19.58 -20.92 -18.83
CA SER A 9 -20.99 -21.22 -18.52
C SER A 9 -21.86 -21.40 -19.76
N LEU A 10 -21.46 -20.83 -20.90
CA LEU A 10 -22.21 -20.86 -22.16
C LEU A 10 -21.82 -22.01 -23.08
N LEU A 11 -20.52 -22.33 -23.17
CA LEU A 11 -19.96 -23.35 -24.08
C LEU A 11 -19.85 -24.72 -23.42
N GLY A 12 -19.69 -24.76 -22.09
CA GLY A 12 -19.46 -26.00 -21.35
C GLY A 12 -18.02 -26.52 -21.47
N VAL A 13 -17.66 -27.43 -20.54
CA VAL A 13 -16.29 -27.95 -20.39
C VAL A 13 -15.83 -28.74 -21.62
N GLU A 14 -16.71 -29.54 -22.21
CA GLU A 14 -16.37 -30.37 -23.38
C GLU A 14 -15.98 -29.55 -24.60
N VAL A 15 -16.69 -28.45 -24.88
CA VAL A 15 -16.36 -27.57 -26.02
C VAL A 15 -15.02 -26.88 -25.80
N LEU A 16 -14.75 -26.42 -24.57
CA LEU A 16 -13.46 -25.83 -24.23
C LEU A 16 -12.32 -26.85 -24.31
N ARG A 17 -12.57 -28.12 -23.98
CA ARG A 17 -11.60 -29.21 -24.15
C ARG A 17 -11.31 -29.48 -25.62
N SER A 18 -12.33 -29.59 -26.46
CA SER A 18 -12.14 -29.75 -27.91
C SER A 18 -11.38 -28.56 -28.51
N LEU A 19 -11.66 -27.33 -28.05
CA LEU A 19 -10.94 -26.15 -28.50
C LEU A 19 -9.46 -26.18 -28.07
N ARG A 20 -9.17 -26.61 -26.83
CA ARG A 20 -7.79 -26.81 -26.37
C ARG A 20 -7.06 -27.82 -27.25
N ASP A 21 -7.68 -28.94 -27.57
CA ASP A 21 -7.05 -30.00 -28.36
C ASP A 21 -6.74 -29.50 -29.79
N ILE A 22 -7.63 -28.70 -30.39
CA ILE A 22 -7.37 -28.00 -31.66
C ILE A 22 -6.17 -27.05 -31.54
N PHE A 23 -6.05 -26.29 -30.46
CA PHE A 23 -4.90 -25.41 -30.25
C PHE A 23 -3.59 -26.19 -30.05
N ASP A 24 -3.63 -27.36 -29.39
CA ASP A 24 -2.46 -28.24 -29.22
C ASP A 24 -1.99 -28.81 -30.56
N GLU A 25 -2.90 -29.25 -31.42
CA GLU A 25 -2.59 -29.68 -32.79
C GLU A 25 -1.91 -28.57 -33.61
N ASN A 26 -2.30 -27.32 -33.37
CA ASN A 26 -1.72 -26.13 -34.02
C ASN A 26 -0.49 -25.56 -33.31
N LYS A 27 -0.02 -26.19 -32.22
CA LYS A 27 1.12 -25.76 -31.40
C LYS A 27 0.96 -24.37 -30.79
N GLU A 28 -0.28 -23.98 -30.46
CA GLU A 28 -0.61 -22.74 -29.77
C GLU A 28 -0.51 -22.91 -28.25
N GLU A 29 0.72 -23.04 -27.74
CA GLU A 29 1.03 -23.41 -26.35
C GLU A 29 0.34 -22.52 -25.29
N ARG A 30 0.20 -21.21 -25.57
CA ARG A 30 -0.37 -20.26 -24.61
C ARG A 30 -1.87 -20.49 -24.43
N GLU A 31 -2.56 -20.68 -25.53
CA GLU A 31 -3.98 -20.97 -25.62
C GLU A 31 -4.30 -22.32 -24.98
N VAL A 32 -3.45 -23.33 -25.22
CA VAL A 32 -3.54 -24.65 -24.58
C VAL A 32 -3.46 -24.57 -23.06
N ILE A 33 -2.44 -23.88 -22.52
CA ILE A 33 -2.26 -23.70 -21.07
C ILE A 33 -3.44 -22.92 -20.47
N TYR A 34 -3.85 -21.84 -21.13
CA TYR A 34 -4.95 -21.01 -20.68
C TYR A 34 -6.28 -21.78 -20.61
N LEU A 35 -6.63 -22.53 -21.66
CA LEU A 35 -7.85 -23.34 -21.67
C LEU A 35 -7.79 -24.48 -20.67
N SER A 36 -6.64 -25.15 -20.53
CA SER A 36 -6.43 -26.20 -19.52
C SER A 36 -6.64 -25.67 -18.09
N THR A 37 -6.21 -24.43 -17.84
CA THR A 37 -6.43 -23.74 -16.56
C THR A 37 -7.92 -23.48 -16.32
N ILE A 38 -8.65 -22.98 -17.34
CA ILE A 38 -10.10 -22.70 -17.24
C ILE A 38 -10.91 -23.97 -16.96
N ILE A 39 -10.61 -25.07 -17.65
CA ILE A 39 -11.34 -26.34 -17.49
C ILE A 39 -10.84 -27.17 -16.30
N LYS A 40 -9.78 -26.72 -15.61
CA LYS A 40 -9.15 -27.39 -14.46
C LYS A 40 -8.62 -28.80 -14.77
N ASP A 41 -8.10 -29.01 -15.98
CA ASP A 41 -7.47 -30.28 -16.36
C ASP A 41 -6.00 -30.28 -15.90
N LEU A 42 -5.78 -30.70 -14.65
CA LEU A 42 -4.47 -30.66 -14.00
C LEU A 42 -3.42 -31.51 -14.72
N ASP A 43 -3.77 -32.73 -15.12
CA ASP A 43 -2.84 -33.67 -15.74
C ASP A 43 -2.37 -33.14 -17.10
N TYR A 44 -3.30 -32.57 -17.89
CA TYR A 44 -2.95 -31.95 -19.15
C TYR A 44 -2.15 -30.67 -18.96
N LEU A 45 -2.53 -29.84 -17.98
CA LEU A 45 -1.83 -28.59 -17.68
C LEU A 45 -0.37 -28.83 -17.29
N GLU A 46 -0.10 -29.85 -16.47
CA GLU A 46 1.26 -30.27 -16.11
C GLU A 46 2.09 -30.64 -17.35
N GLN A 47 1.53 -31.48 -18.22
CA GLN A 47 2.19 -31.87 -19.47
C GLN A 47 2.45 -30.68 -20.38
N ALA A 48 1.47 -29.79 -20.53
CA ALA A 48 1.58 -28.60 -21.37
C ALA A 48 2.69 -27.67 -20.87
N ILE A 49 2.73 -27.37 -19.57
CA ILE A 49 3.76 -26.52 -18.97
C ILE A 49 5.16 -27.11 -19.16
N ASN A 50 5.31 -28.42 -18.99
CA ASN A 50 6.60 -29.12 -19.13
C ASN A 50 7.10 -29.20 -20.58
N LYS A 51 6.22 -29.05 -21.58
CA LYS A 51 6.60 -29.00 -23.01
C LYS A 51 7.16 -27.63 -23.42
N VAL A 52 6.78 -26.55 -22.74
CA VAL A 52 7.19 -25.19 -23.12
C VAL A 52 8.67 -24.98 -22.81
N GLN A 53 9.43 -24.51 -23.80
CA GLN A 53 10.87 -24.28 -23.65
C GLN A 53 11.20 -23.11 -22.69
N TYR A 54 10.36 -22.07 -22.69
CA TYR A 54 10.50 -20.88 -21.84
C TYR A 54 9.16 -20.50 -21.20
N PRO A 55 8.71 -21.29 -20.21
CA PRO A 55 7.41 -21.10 -19.61
C PRO A 55 7.35 -19.80 -18.82
N HIS A 56 6.29 -19.03 -19.05
CA HIS A 56 6.06 -17.79 -18.29
C HIS A 56 5.72 -18.17 -16.84
N PRO A 57 6.29 -17.49 -15.82
CA PRO A 57 6.07 -17.83 -14.40
C PRO A 57 4.59 -17.96 -14.01
N ARG A 58 3.77 -17.10 -14.61
CA ARG A 58 2.31 -17.10 -14.41
C ARG A 58 1.66 -18.46 -14.65
N TYR A 59 2.17 -19.27 -15.58
CA TYR A 59 1.63 -20.62 -15.83
C TYR A 59 1.85 -21.54 -14.64
N TYR A 60 3.04 -21.52 -14.02
CA TYR A 60 3.31 -22.26 -12.79
C TYR A 60 2.48 -21.74 -11.61
N LEU A 61 2.28 -20.43 -11.51
CA LEU A 61 1.46 -19.84 -10.45
C LEU A 61 -0.01 -20.22 -10.58
N ASP A 62 -0.55 -20.23 -11.80
CA ASP A 62 -1.93 -20.62 -12.06
C ASP A 62 -2.12 -22.14 -11.85
N TYR A 63 -1.14 -22.96 -12.26
CA TYR A 63 -1.12 -24.40 -11.98
C TYR A 63 -1.07 -24.70 -10.48
N ALA A 64 -0.15 -24.07 -9.74
CA ALA A 64 -0.04 -24.24 -8.31
C ALA A 64 -1.31 -23.80 -7.55
N ASN A 65 -1.96 -22.72 -8.00
CA ASN A 65 -3.23 -22.30 -7.43
C ASN A 65 -4.33 -23.36 -7.62
N LEU A 66 -4.42 -23.99 -8.80
CA LEU A 66 -5.36 -25.08 -9.03
C LEU A 66 -5.04 -26.32 -8.19
N LEU A 67 -3.76 -26.65 -8.01
CA LEU A 67 -3.36 -27.75 -7.13
C LEU A 67 -3.82 -27.53 -5.69
N ILE A 68 -3.67 -26.30 -5.17
CA ILE A 68 -4.19 -25.91 -3.86
C ILE A 68 -5.72 -26.05 -3.78
N GLU A 69 -6.45 -25.56 -4.80
CA GLU A 69 -7.92 -25.67 -4.85
C GLU A 69 -8.42 -27.13 -4.83
N GLU A 70 -7.64 -28.05 -5.40
CA GLU A 70 -7.95 -29.48 -5.46
C GLU A 70 -7.31 -30.28 -4.29
N ILE A 71 -6.86 -29.59 -3.23
CA ILE A 71 -6.31 -30.19 -2.00
C ILE A 71 -5.05 -31.03 -2.29
N LYS A 72 -4.20 -30.56 -3.21
CA LYS A 72 -2.90 -31.16 -3.57
C LYS A 72 -1.75 -30.21 -3.20
N SER A 73 -1.76 -29.74 -1.96
CA SER A 73 -0.87 -28.69 -1.46
C SER A 73 0.60 -29.15 -1.43
N ASP A 74 0.85 -30.44 -1.23
CA ASP A 74 2.16 -31.10 -1.38
C ASP A 74 2.78 -30.85 -2.76
N LYS A 75 2.04 -31.17 -3.84
CA LYS A 75 2.46 -30.93 -5.23
C LYS A 75 2.59 -29.45 -5.54
N ALA A 76 1.68 -28.62 -5.01
CA ALA A 76 1.77 -27.17 -5.18
C ALA A 76 3.08 -26.62 -4.62
N ILE A 77 3.54 -27.11 -3.45
CA ILE A 77 4.82 -26.72 -2.88
C ILE A 77 5.99 -27.09 -3.80
N GLU A 78 5.99 -28.29 -4.39
CA GLU A 78 7.03 -28.73 -5.32
C GLU A 78 7.11 -27.81 -6.54
N VAL A 79 5.97 -27.54 -7.18
CA VAL A 79 5.85 -26.62 -8.32
C VAL A 79 6.38 -25.24 -7.94
N LEU A 80 5.90 -24.66 -6.83
CA LEU A 80 6.27 -23.31 -6.41
C LEU A 80 7.76 -23.22 -6.05
N LYS A 81 8.36 -24.24 -5.45
CA LYS A 81 9.81 -24.27 -5.13
C LYS A 81 10.69 -24.50 -6.35
N SER A 82 10.16 -25.07 -7.43
CA SER A 82 10.91 -25.29 -8.68
C SER A 82 11.04 -24.05 -9.57
N ILE A 83 10.24 -23.00 -9.33
CA ILE A 83 10.30 -21.76 -10.09
C ILE A 83 11.66 -21.09 -9.87
N ASP A 84 12.42 -20.85 -10.93
CA ASP A 84 13.64 -20.03 -10.86
C ASP A 84 13.27 -18.59 -10.47
N PRO A 85 13.76 -18.07 -9.33
CA PRO A 85 13.50 -16.70 -8.90
C PRO A 85 13.81 -15.64 -9.96
N LYS A 86 14.76 -15.89 -10.87
CA LYS A 86 15.14 -14.96 -11.95
C LYS A 86 14.03 -14.74 -12.98
N LEU A 87 13.08 -15.67 -13.08
CA LEU A 87 11.94 -15.52 -13.98
C LEU A 87 10.87 -14.56 -13.40
N ILE A 88 10.87 -14.35 -12.09
CA ILE A 88 9.94 -13.45 -11.40
C ILE A 88 10.45 -12.01 -11.49
N LYS A 89 10.01 -11.30 -12.54
CA LYS A 89 10.45 -9.93 -12.82
C LYS A 89 9.59 -8.85 -12.17
N HIS A 90 8.31 -9.15 -11.96
CA HIS A 90 7.34 -8.18 -11.43
C HIS A 90 7.08 -8.44 -9.95
N LEU A 91 6.99 -7.35 -9.18
CA LEU A 91 6.66 -7.42 -7.75
C LEU A 91 5.30 -8.11 -7.51
N SER A 92 4.33 -7.92 -8.39
CA SER A 92 3.03 -8.59 -8.32
C SER A 92 3.14 -10.12 -8.41
N ASP A 93 4.03 -10.61 -9.27
CA ASP A 93 4.25 -12.04 -9.47
C ASP A 93 5.01 -12.62 -8.28
N PHE A 94 5.99 -11.88 -7.74
CA PHE A 94 6.68 -12.25 -6.49
C PHE A 94 5.69 -12.38 -5.34
N ILE A 95 4.82 -11.38 -5.16
CA ILE A 95 3.81 -11.41 -4.11
C ILE A 95 2.90 -12.63 -4.34
N LYS A 96 2.33 -12.82 -5.54
CA LYS A 96 1.46 -13.97 -5.83
C LYS A 96 2.16 -15.31 -5.55
N TRP A 97 3.41 -15.45 -5.98
CA TRP A 97 4.21 -16.65 -5.75
C TRP A 97 4.35 -16.97 -4.27
N LYS A 98 4.77 -15.99 -3.47
CA LYS A 98 4.98 -16.18 -2.04
C LYS A 98 3.68 -16.41 -1.28
N LYS A 99 2.58 -15.76 -1.68
CA LYS A 99 1.24 -16.04 -1.15
C LYS A 99 0.84 -17.51 -1.31
N LEU A 100 0.93 -18.03 -2.53
CA LEU A 100 0.59 -19.42 -2.83
C LEU A 100 1.49 -20.40 -2.07
N LEU A 101 2.79 -20.09 -1.95
CA LEU A 101 3.73 -20.95 -1.22
C LEU A 101 3.40 -20.99 0.28
N ILE A 102 3.15 -19.83 0.90
CA ILE A 102 2.76 -19.75 2.31
C ILE A 102 1.44 -20.50 2.55
N GLN A 103 0.45 -20.32 1.66
CA GLN A 103 -0.82 -21.04 1.75
C GLN A 103 -0.62 -22.56 1.68
N ALA A 104 0.08 -23.06 0.66
CA ALA A 104 0.29 -24.49 0.48
C ALA A 104 1.09 -25.11 1.65
N LEU A 105 2.11 -24.41 2.17
CA LEU A 105 2.85 -24.84 3.36
C LEU A 105 1.96 -24.89 4.61
N THR A 106 1.01 -23.95 4.73
CA THR A 106 0.10 -23.89 5.87
C THR A 106 -0.91 -25.03 5.84
N GLU A 107 -1.51 -25.30 4.67
CA GLU A 107 -2.46 -26.41 4.46
C GLU A 107 -1.81 -27.78 4.68
N GLU A 108 -0.54 -27.94 4.30
CA GLU A 108 0.26 -29.15 4.54
C GLU A 108 0.79 -29.25 5.99
N GLY A 109 0.42 -28.32 6.87
CA GLY A 109 0.85 -28.31 8.28
C GLY A 109 2.33 -27.98 8.51
N ARG A 110 3.06 -27.51 7.48
CA ARG A 110 4.49 -27.15 7.52
C ARG A 110 4.70 -25.75 8.10
N LYS A 111 4.15 -25.50 9.29
CA LYS A 111 4.09 -24.18 9.94
C LYS A 111 5.43 -23.44 10.01
N LYS A 112 6.51 -24.13 10.37
CA LYS A 112 7.84 -23.51 10.50
C LYS A 112 8.36 -22.94 9.19
N GLU A 113 8.12 -23.63 8.08
CA GLU A 113 8.50 -23.14 6.75
C GLU A 113 7.59 -21.99 6.30
N ALA A 114 6.29 -22.09 6.57
CA ALA A 114 5.35 -21.00 6.24
C ALA A 114 5.71 -19.70 6.98
N ILE A 115 6.05 -19.78 8.28
CA ILE A 115 6.53 -18.64 9.08
C ILE A 115 7.81 -18.06 8.50
N HIS A 116 8.78 -18.91 8.17
CA HIS A 116 10.03 -18.48 7.54
C HIS A 116 9.76 -17.71 6.24
N GLU A 117 8.89 -18.24 5.37
CA GLU A 117 8.51 -17.59 4.12
C GLU A 117 7.77 -16.27 4.33
N CYS A 118 6.93 -16.15 5.36
CA CYS A 118 6.29 -14.88 5.70
C CYS A 118 7.34 -13.80 6.02
N ILE A 119 8.31 -14.13 6.87
CA ILE A 119 9.34 -13.19 7.32
C ILE A 119 10.27 -12.81 6.16
N GLU A 120 10.78 -13.79 5.40
CA GLU A 120 11.68 -13.54 4.27
C GLU A 120 11.00 -12.76 3.14
N SER A 121 9.74 -13.08 2.84
CA SER A 121 8.96 -12.35 1.83
C SER A 121 8.70 -10.91 2.27
N PHE A 122 8.43 -10.68 3.56
CA PHE A 122 8.25 -9.35 4.11
C PHE A 122 9.54 -8.51 4.07
N LYS A 123 10.71 -9.12 4.33
CA LYS A 123 12.02 -8.45 4.19
C LYS A 123 12.24 -7.92 2.77
N PHE A 124 11.83 -8.70 1.76
CA PHE A 124 11.94 -8.29 0.36
C PHE A 124 10.88 -7.22 -0.01
N SER A 125 9.63 -7.44 0.40
CA SER A 125 8.49 -6.57 0.14
C SER A 125 7.65 -6.44 1.42
N PRO A 126 7.76 -5.31 2.17
CA PRO A 126 7.02 -5.05 3.42
C PRO A 126 5.50 -4.90 3.25
N ASN A 127 4.85 -5.92 2.69
CA ASN A 127 3.41 -5.98 2.43
C ASN A 127 2.69 -6.57 3.65
N ALA A 128 1.60 -5.94 4.10
CA ALA A 128 0.89 -6.41 5.30
C ALA A 128 0.30 -7.81 5.16
N HIS A 129 0.11 -8.32 3.93
CA HIS A 129 -0.34 -9.69 3.74
C HIS A 129 0.58 -10.72 4.39
N PHE A 130 1.90 -10.57 4.27
CA PHE A 130 2.84 -11.53 4.85
C PHE A 130 2.81 -11.50 6.39
N TYR A 131 2.62 -10.32 6.97
CA TYR A 131 2.39 -10.18 8.41
C TYR A 131 1.07 -10.84 8.85
N ARG A 132 -0.03 -10.61 8.12
CA ARG A 132 -1.32 -11.24 8.45
C ARG A 132 -1.25 -12.75 8.38
N ALA A 133 -0.62 -13.31 7.33
CA ALA A 133 -0.40 -14.75 7.23
C ALA A 133 0.46 -15.28 8.40
N TYR A 134 1.52 -14.56 8.79
CA TYR A 134 2.32 -14.91 9.96
C TYR A 134 1.48 -14.98 11.25
N ILE A 135 0.64 -13.96 11.50
CA ILE A 135 -0.25 -13.93 12.67
C ILE A 135 -1.26 -15.08 12.66
N GLU A 136 -1.83 -15.40 11.49
CA GLU A 136 -2.77 -16.53 11.33
C GLU A 136 -2.10 -17.88 11.66
N ILE A 137 -0.82 -18.05 11.35
CA ILE A 137 -0.09 -19.30 11.57
C ILE A 137 0.39 -19.44 13.02
N GLU A 138 0.97 -18.37 13.61
CA GLU A 138 1.48 -18.38 14.99
C GLU A 138 0.39 -18.21 16.04
N GLY A 139 -0.67 -17.46 15.74
CA GLY A 139 -1.71 -17.05 16.68
C GLY A 139 -1.52 -15.61 17.17
N GLU A 140 -2.63 -14.87 17.29
CA GLU A 140 -2.65 -13.43 17.65
C GLU A 140 -1.97 -13.12 18.99
N SER A 141 -2.01 -14.04 19.96
CA SER A 141 -1.40 -13.84 21.28
C SER A 141 0.13 -13.94 21.30
N THR A 142 0.75 -14.49 20.26
CA THR A 142 2.20 -14.72 20.18
C THR A 142 2.87 -13.92 19.06
N GLY A 143 2.10 -13.27 18.19
CA GLY A 143 2.61 -12.59 17.02
C GLY A 143 3.44 -11.34 17.33
N ASP A 144 4.71 -11.36 16.95
CA ASP A 144 5.63 -10.24 17.15
C ASP A 144 5.48 -9.16 16.08
N VAL A 145 4.56 -8.22 16.31
CA VAL A 145 4.44 -7.01 15.47
C VAL A 145 5.75 -6.21 15.43
N ASN A 146 6.55 -6.21 16.50
CA ASN A 146 7.77 -5.41 16.57
C ASN A 146 8.82 -5.91 15.57
N LEU A 147 8.94 -7.22 15.38
CA LEU A 147 9.81 -7.80 14.35
C LEU A 147 9.51 -7.20 12.96
N PHE A 148 8.24 -7.19 12.55
CA PHE A 148 7.84 -6.67 11.24
C PHE A 148 7.97 -5.16 11.16
N VAL A 149 7.67 -4.45 12.26
CA VAL A 149 7.88 -3.00 12.38
C VAL A 149 9.36 -2.64 12.20
N GLU A 150 10.27 -3.36 12.85
CA GLU A 150 11.72 -3.16 12.70
C GLU A 150 12.20 -3.43 11.27
N ILE A 151 11.70 -4.49 10.63
CA ILE A 151 12.04 -4.80 9.24
C ILE A 151 11.57 -3.67 8.31
N ALA A 152 10.32 -3.21 8.46
CA ALA A 152 9.77 -2.13 7.66
C ALA A 152 10.54 -0.82 7.88
N GLN A 153 10.89 -0.50 9.13
CA GLN A 153 11.67 0.68 9.48
C GLN A 153 13.07 0.66 8.88
N LYS A 154 13.77 -0.48 8.93
CA LYS A 154 15.10 -0.66 8.31
C LYS A 154 15.06 -0.50 6.79
N ARG A 155 13.91 -0.79 6.15
CA ARG A 155 13.73 -0.65 4.71
C ARG A 155 13.56 0.81 4.27
N GLY A 156 12.86 1.61 5.07
CA GLY A 156 12.61 3.02 4.80
C GLY A 156 11.32 3.50 5.47
N VAL A 157 11.22 4.81 5.69
CA VAL A 157 10.04 5.44 6.33
C VAL A 157 8.77 5.19 5.52
N GLU A 158 8.87 5.11 4.20
CA GLU A 158 7.75 4.84 3.32
C GLU A 158 7.14 3.47 3.55
N TYR A 159 7.98 2.46 3.76
CA TYR A 159 7.56 1.10 4.05
C TYR A 159 6.99 1.00 5.46
N TYR A 160 7.64 1.65 6.43
CA TYR A 160 7.17 1.74 7.80
C TYR A 160 5.76 2.33 7.90
N ILE A 161 5.55 3.52 7.34
CA ILE A 161 4.25 4.20 7.39
C ILE A 161 3.17 3.44 6.60
N SER A 162 3.51 2.90 5.43
CA SER A 162 2.56 2.14 4.61
C SER A 162 2.13 0.86 5.33
N PHE A 163 3.07 0.09 5.87
CA PHE A 163 2.81 -1.13 6.62
C PHE A 163 1.92 -0.86 7.84
N LEU A 164 2.30 0.11 8.68
CA LEU A 164 1.52 0.46 9.87
C LEU A 164 0.11 0.94 9.54
N SER A 165 -0.06 1.67 8.43
CA SER A 165 -1.37 2.11 7.96
C SER A 165 -2.24 0.91 7.55
N GLU A 166 -1.66 -0.07 6.85
CA GLU A 166 -2.37 -1.28 6.42
C GLU A 166 -2.79 -2.19 7.59
N ILE A 167 -2.07 -2.15 8.72
CA ILE A 167 -2.41 -2.90 9.94
C ILE A 167 -3.10 -2.02 11.01
N SER A 168 -3.49 -0.81 10.66
CA SER A 168 -4.20 0.15 11.54
C SER A 168 -3.47 0.47 12.85
N ARG A 169 -2.13 0.40 12.87
CA ARG A 169 -1.30 0.77 14.02
C ARG A 169 -0.97 2.26 14.00
N PHE A 170 -2.02 3.07 14.09
CA PHE A 170 -1.94 4.53 14.07
C PHE A 170 -1.25 5.12 15.31
N ASP A 171 -1.22 4.38 16.42
CA ASP A 171 -0.45 4.70 17.63
C ASP A 171 1.06 4.79 17.32
N LEU A 172 1.58 3.85 16.53
CA LEU A 172 2.99 3.86 16.12
C LEU A 172 3.29 4.97 15.11
N ILE A 173 2.33 5.25 14.22
CA ILE A 173 2.45 6.37 13.26
C ILE A 173 2.44 7.72 13.99
N GLU A 174 1.55 7.90 14.97
CA GLU A 174 1.55 9.08 15.84
C GLU A 174 2.92 9.26 16.48
N ASN A 175 3.41 8.22 17.15
CA ASN A 175 4.69 8.30 17.85
C ASN A 175 5.84 8.70 16.91
N TYR A 176 5.85 8.19 15.67
CA TYR A 176 6.82 8.61 14.67
C TYR A 176 6.67 10.10 14.31
N ILE A 177 5.46 10.56 13.97
CA ILE A 177 5.22 11.94 13.50
C ILE A 177 5.49 12.97 14.59
N VAL A 178 5.04 12.70 15.82
CA VAL A 178 5.17 13.63 16.95
C VAL A 178 6.63 13.84 17.36
N ASN A 179 7.47 12.81 17.21
CA ASN A 179 8.88 12.86 17.54
C ASN A 179 9.79 13.15 16.34
N ALA A 180 9.23 13.31 15.13
CA ALA A 180 10.00 13.62 13.93
C ALA A 180 10.46 15.08 13.95
N SER A 181 11.67 15.32 13.42
CA SER A 181 12.12 16.67 13.13
C SER A 181 11.34 17.27 11.95
N SER A 182 11.35 18.60 11.84
CA SER A 182 10.74 19.30 10.69
C SER A 182 11.28 18.80 9.35
N ASP A 183 12.58 18.50 9.27
CA ASP A 183 13.22 17.97 8.05
C ASP A 183 12.74 16.55 7.73
N ALA A 184 12.56 15.70 8.74
CA ALA A 184 12.04 14.35 8.55
C ALA A 184 10.58 14.37 8.06
N LEU A 185 9.76 15.28 8.58
CA LEU A 185 8.38 15.45 8.11
C LEU A 185 8.31 16.07 6.71
N ALA A 186 9.22 16.99 6.37
CA ALA A 186 9.34 17.52 5.02
C ALA A 186 9.70 16.41 4.02
N HIS A 187 10.70 15.59 4.36
CA HIS A 187 11.11 14.43 3.57
C HIS A 187 9.98 13.40 3.40
N LEU A 188 9.15 13.20 4.43
CA LEU A 188 7.95 12.36 4.33
C LEU A 188 6.98 12.86 3.25
N VAL A 189 6.77 14.18 3.16
CA VAL A 189 5.91 14.81 2.13
C VAL A 189 6.56 14.77 0.73
N GLU A 190 7.88 14.68 0.64
CA GLU A 190 8.57 14.52 -0.65
C GLU A 190 8.45 13.09 -1.18
N ILE A 191 8.63 12.10 -0.30
CA ILE A 191 8.48 10.68 -0.61
C ILE A 191 7.04 10.36 -1.01
N PHE A 192 6.08 10.79 -0.19
CA PHE A 192 4.67 10.51 -0.42
C PHE A 192 4.02 11.64 -1.19
N ARG A 193 3.31 11.31 -2.28
CA ARG A 193 2.52 12.32 -3.01
C ARG A 193 1.52 13.00 -2.06
N GLY A 194 1.28 14.29 -2.26
CA GLY A 194 0.36 15.08 -1.43
C GLY A 194 -0.98 14.41 -1.09
N PRO A 195 -1.70 13.78 -2.05
CA PRO A 195 -2.93 13.04 -1.75
C PRO A 195 -2.77 11.93 -0.70
N THR A 196 -1.65 11.21 -0.68
CA THR A 196 -1.37 10.15 0.29
C THR A 196 -1.23 10.72 1.70
N ILE A 197 -0.46 11.81 1.87
CA ILE A 197 -0.31 12.47 3.17
C ILE A 197 -1.65 13.07 3.64
N ARG A 198 -2.47 13.62 2.73
CA ARG A 198 -3.81 14.11 3.10
C ARG A 198 -4.71 12.97 3.57
N SER A 199 -4.66 11.81 2.92
CA SER A 199 -5.41 10.63 3.34
C SER A 199 -4.96 10.17 4.73
N LEU A 200 -3.64 10.06 4.94
CA LEU A 200 -3.06 9.68 6.23
C LEU A 200 -3.45 10.66 7.35
N SER A 201 -3.32 11.96 7.11
CA SER A 201 -3.73 13.01 8.06
C SER A 201 -5.22 12.91 8.41
N SER A 202 -6.10 12.72 7.42
CA SER A 202 -7.53 12.54 7.68
C SER A 202 -7.82 11.29 8.49
N GLU A 203 -7.10 10.19 8.23
CA GLU A 203 -7.31 8.94 8.94
C GLU A 203 -6.81 9.04 10.38
N LEU A 204 -5.61 9.59 10.60
CA LEU A 204 -5.10 9.87 11.96
C LEU A 204 -6.10 10.69 12.78
N TYR A 205 -6.67 11.74 12.20
CA TYR A 205 -7.67 12.56 12.89
C TYR A 205 -8.93 11.76 13.26
N LYS A 206 -9.48 10.95 12.33
CA LYS A 206 -10.65 10.09 12.62
C LYS A 206 -10.39 9.09 13.75
N GLN A 207 -9.15 8.61 13.85
CA GLN A 207 -8.73 7.66 14.89
C GLN A 207 -8.38 8.35 16.22
N GLY A 208 -8.58 9.66 16.33
CA GLY A 208 -8.36 10.45 17.56
C GLY A 208 -6.98 11.10 17.67
N TYR A 209 -6.10 10.91 16.69
CA TYR A 209 -4.74 11.45 16.67
C TYR A 209 -4.68 12.83 16.01
N ALA A 210 -5.28 13.83 16.67
CA ALA A 210 -5.38 15.19 16.13
C ALA A 210 -4.02 15.88 15.94
N LEU A 211 -3.09 15.73 16.88
CA LEU A 211 -1.77 16.37 16.82
C LEU A 211 -0.97 15.98 15.56
N PRO A 212 -0.69 14.69 15.29
CA PRO A 212 0.05 14.31 14.08
C PRO A 212 -0.73 14.64 12.81
N ALA A 213 -2.07 14.60 12.84
CA ALA A 213 -2.89 15.02 11.71
C ALA A 213 -2.67 16.49 11.34
N VAL A 214 -2.58 17.38 12.33
CA VAL A 214 -2.30 18.81 12.14
C VAL A 214 -0.87 19.01 11.63
N LEU A 215 0.12 18.33 12.21
CA LEU A 215 1.53 18.43 11.79
C LEU A 215 1.70 18.09 10.31
N LEU A 216 1.11 16.98 9.85
CA LEU A 216 1.14 16.60 8.43
C LEU A 216 0.50 17.66 7.52
N ARG A 217 -0.61 18.30 7.95
CA ARG A 217 -1.23 19.39 7.17
C ARG A 217 -0.32 20.60 7.09
N ARG A 218 0.33 20.99 8.20
CA ARG A 218 1.29 22.10 8.21
C ARG A 218 2.48 21.84 7.29
N CYS A 219 3.00 20.62 7.24
CA CYS A 219 4.04 20.24 6.29
C CYS A 219 3.57 20.36 4.82
N LEU A 220 2.34 19.93 4.52
CA LEU A 220 1.76 20.08 3.16
C LEU A 220 1.60 21.55 2.74
N ILE A 221 1.18 22.42 3.66
CA ILE A 221 1.05 23.87 3.43
C ILE A 221 2.41 24.46 3.07
N GLU A 222 3.42 24.21 3.90
CA GLU A 222 4.77 24.75 3.69
C GLU A 222 5.37 24.24 2.38
N ASN A 223 5.25 22.94 2.09
CA ASN A 223 5.72 22.38 0.82
C ASN A 223 5.03 23.06 -0.38
N SER A 224 3.70 23.18 -0.35
CA SER A 224 2.93 23.79 -1.46
C SER A 224 3.30 25.26 -1.70
N ILE A 225 3.58 26.02 -0.64
CA ILE A 225 3.97 27.43 -0.73
C ILE A 225 5.42 27.57 -1.22
N ASN A 226 6.32 26.69 -0.78
CA ASN A 226 7.75 26.68 -1.14
C ASN A 226 7.98 26.35 -2.62
N LEU A 227 7.15 25.49 -3.22
CA LEU A 227 7.20 25.18 -4.66
C LEU A 227 7.03 26.41 -5.57
N SER A 228 6.62 27.57 -5.02
CA SER A 228 6.59 28.87 -5.70
C SER A 228 5.78 28.90 -7.01
N GLN A 229 4.84 27.96 -7.16
CA GLN A 229 3.91 27.88 -8.28
C GLN A 229 2.51 28.19 -7.77
N SER A 230 1.94 29.30 -8.22
CA SER A 230 0.63 29.81 -7.77
C SER A 230 -0.52 28.80 -7.95
N LYS A 231 -0.41 27.90 -8.94
CA LYS A 231 -1.39 26.81 -9.16
C LYS A 231 -1.57 25.88 -7.95
N TYR A 232 -0.61 25.82 -7.03
CA TYR A 232 -0.68 24.98 -5.84
C TYR A 232 -1.22 25.71 -4.59
N TYR A 233 -1.46 27.02 -4.65
CA TYR A 233 -1.96 27.76 -3.49
C TYR A 233 -3.36 27.34 -3.05
N SER A 234 -4.21 26.86 -3.97
CA SER A 234 -5.52 26.28 -3.61
C SER A 234 -5.38 25.05 -2.69
N TYR A 235 -4.35 24.24 -2.89
CA TYR A 235 -4.04 23.11 -2.01
C TYR A 235 -3.56 23.59 -0.65
N ALA A 236 -2.65 24.57 -0.61
CA ALA A 236 -2.18 25.16 0.65
C ALA A 236 -3.34 25.74 1.48
N VAL A 237 -4.30 26.42 0.84
CA VAL A 237 -5.50 26.96 1.50
C VAL A 237 -6.38 25.84 2.07
N SER A 238 -6.60 24.77 1.30
CA SER A 238 -7.38 23.61 1.74
C SER A 238 -6.73 22.89 2.93
N ASP A 239 -5.41 22.68 2.86
CA ASP A 239 -4.65 22.05 3.92
C ASP A 239 -4.59 22.92 5.19
N LEU A 240 -4.51 24.26 5.05
CA LEU A 240 -4.58 25.18 6.19
C LEU A 240 -5.94 25.16 6.87
N LYS A 241 -7.03 25.17 6.11
CA LYS A 241 -8.37 25.04 6.68
C LYS A 241 -8.49 23.76 7.51
N LYS A 242 -8.04 22.62 6.97
CA LYS A 242 -8.04 21.35 7.70
C LYS A 242 -7.11 21.35 8.92
N SER A 243 -5.95 22.00 8.83
CA SER A 243 -5.05 22.18 9.97
C SER A 243 -5.73 22.92 11.12
N ILE A 244 -6.47 23.99 10.82
CA ILE A 244 -7.23 24.77 11.81
C ILE A 244 -8.39 23.95 12.38
N ASP A 245 -9.16 23.27 11.53
CA ASP A 245 -10.27 22.43 11.96
C ASP A 245 -9.78 21.35 12.95
N TYR A 246 -8.67 20.67 12.63
CA TYR A 246 -8.13 19.60 13.46
C TYR A 246 -7.43 20.13 14.73
N SER A 247 -6.88 21.35 14.71
CA SER A 247 -6.18 21.90 15.88
C SER A 247 -7.11 22.17 17.06
N ILE A 248 -8.43 22.24 16.83
CA ILE A 248 -9.44 22.40 17.88
C ILE A 248 -9.38 21.25 18.90
N ASP A 249 -9.09 20.04 18.43
CA ASP A 249 -9.10 18.83 19.26
C ASP A 249 -7.73 18.51 19.86
N VAL A 250 -6.72 19.34 19.58
CA VAL A 250 -5.37 19.18 20.15
C VAL A 250 -5.35 19.79 21.56
N LYS A 251 -5.36 18.93 22.59
CA LYS A 251 -5.37 19.34 24.00
C LYS A 251 -3.95 19.41 24.58
N ASN A 252 -3.66 20.43 25.38
CA ASN A 252 -2.50 20.54 26.28
C ASN A 252 -1.19 20.02 25.67
N ASN A 253 -0.77 20.60 24.55
CA ASN A 253 0.42 20.18 23.84
C ASN A 253 1.45 21.32 23.81
N THR A 254 2.74 20.98 23.88
CA THR A 254 3.87 21.94 23.85
C THR A 254 4.56 21.99 22.49
N ILE A 255 4.16 21.14 21.55
CA ILE A 255 4.84 20.93 20.25
C ILE A 255 4.24 21.82 19.17
N LEU A 256 2.91 21.89 19.11
CA LEU A 256 2.14 22.64 18.13
C LEU A 256 1.94 24.07 18.62
N SER A 257 2.53 25.03 17.92
CA SER A 257 2.17 26.44 18.09
C SER A 257 0.68 26.65 17.79
N ASP A 258 0.05 27.54 18.54
CA ASP A 258 -1.35 27.91 18.30
C ASP A 258 -1.55 28.47 16.87
N THR A 259 -2.81 28.49 16.43
CA THR A 259 -3.16 28.89 15.06
C THR A 259 -2.69 30.28 14.71
N GLN A 260 -2.83 31.26 15.62
CA GLN A 260 -2.41 32.64 15.36
C GLN A 260 -0.89 32.70 15.20
N THR A 261 -0.14 32.11 16.13
CA THR A 261 1.33 32.08 16.06
C THR A 261 1.82 31.42 14.77
N TYR A 262 1.23 30.29 14.37
CA TYR A 262 1.59 29.62 13.12
C TYR A 262 1.28 30.47 11.88
N LEU A 263 0.12 31.13 11.84
CA LEU A 263 -0.26 32.01 10.74
C LEU A 263 0.68 33.22 10.64
N SER A 264 1.02 33.85 11.77
CA SER A 264 1.98 34.96 11.80
C SER A 264 3.35 34.54 11.27
N PHE A 265 3.85 33.37 11.68
CA PHE A 265 5.08 32.80 11.13
C PHE A 265 5.01 32.59 9.61
N LEU A 266 3.92 31.95 9.13
CA LEU A 266 3.72 31.67 7.72
C LEU A 266 3.63 32.96 6.90
N TYR A 267 2.94 33.98 7.44
CA TYR A 267 2.81 35.28 6.81
C TYR A 267 4.15 36.01 6.71
N GLU A 268 4.92 36.11 7.80
CA GLU A 268 6.21 36.79 7.74
C GLU A 268 7.17 36.14 6.74
N LYS A 269 7.18 34.80 6.67
CA LYS A 269 7.99 34.06 5.71
C LYS A 269 7.57 34.25 4.25
N HIS A 270 6.27 34.50 4.01
CA HIS A 270 5.68 34.45 2.67
C HIS A 270 4.83 35.65 2.26
N LYS A 271 4.90 36.78 2.97
CA LYS A 271 4.07 37.99 2.73
C LYS A 271 4.13 38.53 1.30
N ARG A 272 5.24 38.31 0.59
CA ARG A 272 5.42 38.73 -0.81
C ARG A 272 4.64 37.88 -1.83
N LYS A 273 4.07 36.73 -1.43
CA LYS A 273 3.25 35.88 -2.32
C LYS A 273 1.83 36.45 -2.41
N THR A 274 1.68 37.56 -3.13
CA THR A 274 0.43 38.34 -3.22
C THR A 274 -0.78 37.58 -3.75
N ALA A 275 -0.59 36.48 -4.49
CA ALA A 275 -1.67 35.61 -4.95
C ALA A 275 -2.15 34.58 -3.89
N LEU A 276 -1.37 34.34 -2.83
CA LEU A 276 -1.70 33.37 -1.77
C LEU A 276 -2.72 33.95 -0.78
N TRP A 277 -2.43 35.14 -0.26
CA TRP A 277 -3.14 35.72 0.87
C TRP A 277 -4.62 36.07 0.58
N PRO A 278 -4.97 36.64 -0.59
CA PRO A 278 -6.38 36.83 -0.93
C PRO A 278 -7.18 35.53 -0.92
N LEU A 279 -6.59 34.42 -1.39
CA LEU A 279 -7.24 33.10 -1.36
C LEU A 279 -7.44 32.59 0.07
N MET A 280 -6.47 32.82 0.96
CA MET A 280 -6.57 32.45 2.37
C MET A 280 -7.71 33.19 3.06
N ILE A 281 -7.79 34.51 2.87
CA ILE A 281 -8.86 35.36 3.43
C ILE A 281 -10.23 34.95 2.87
N GLU A 282 -10.34 34.72 1.56
CA GLU A 282 -11.61 34.37 0.92
C GLU A 282 -12.16 33.03 1.42
N LYS A 283 -11.30 32.03 1.66
CA LYS A 283 -11.73 30.65 1.92
C LYS A 283 -11.72 30.25 3.40
N ILE A 284 -11.00 30.97 4.25
CA ILE A 284 -10.85 30.64 5.67
C ILE A 284 -11.45 31.77 6.51
N LYS A 285 -12.56 31.47 7.17
CA LYS A 285 -13.25 32.42 8.04
C LYS A 285 -12.36 32.82 9.21
N GLY A 286 -12.40 34.10 9.57
CA GLY A 286 -11.67 34.65 10.71
C GLY A 286 -10.26 35.15 10.38
N ILE A 287 -9.74 34.88 9.17
CA ILE A 287 -8.44 35.43 8.74
C ILE A 287 -8.64 36.85 8.19
N SER A 288 -7.83 37.79 8.68
CA SER A 288 -7.70 39.14 8.14
C SER A 288 -6.23 39.57 8.09
N ILE A 289 -5.90 40.56 7.24
CA ILE A 289 -4.58 41.17 7.18
C ILE A 289 -4.74 42.67 7.41
N GLY A 290 -4.13 43.16 8.49
CA GLY A 290 -4.14 44.56 8.87
C GLY A 290 -2.72 45.17 8.93
N PRO A 291 -2.60 46.40 9.42
CA PRO A 291 -1.31 47.08 9.59
C PRO A 291 -0.31 46.32 10.48
N GLU A 292 -0.81 45.57 11.47
CA GLU A 292 0.00 44.77 12.40
C GLU A 292 0.34 43.36 11.88
N GLY A 293 -0.12 43.01 10.67
CA GLY A 293 0.11 41.70 10.04
C GLY A 293 -1.15 40.86 9.91
N ILE A 294 -0.99 39.54 9.89
CA ILE A 294 -2.11 38.58 9.79
C ILE A 294 -2.73 38.34 11.16
N CYS A 295 -4.06 38.35 11.21
CA CYS A 295 -4.86 38.06 12.40
C CYS A 295 -5.84 36.92 12.11
N TYR A 296 -6.08 36.10 13.12
CA TYR A 296 -7.05 35.02 13.12
C TYR A 296 -7.94 35.14 14.35
N GLU A 297 -9.19 35.48 14.11
CA GLU A 297 -10.24 35.46 15.11
C GLU A 297 -11.07 34.19 14.95
N ARG A 298 -11.19 33.43 16.03
CA ARG A 298 -12.01 32.22 16.02
C ARG A 298 -13.48 32.63 15.92
N GLY A 299 -14.07 32.37 14.76
CA GLY A 299 -15.52 32.53 14.52
C GLY A 299 -16.36 31.41 15.11
#